data_AF-A0A9D5UAM6-F1
#
_entry.id   AF-A0A9D5UAM6-F1
#
_cell.length_a   1.000
_cell.length_b   1.000
_cell.length_c   1.000
_cell.angle_alpha   90.00
_cell.angle_beta   90.00
_cell.angle_gamma   90.00
#
_symmetry.space_group_name_H-M   'P 1'
#
loop_
_entity.id
_entity.type
_entity.pdbx_description
1 polymer ?
#
loop_
_entity_poly.entity_id
_entity_poly.type
_entity_poly.pdbx_seq_one_letter_code
_entity_poly.pdbx_strand_id
1 'polypeptide(L)'
;MGRHLVMAGKLIDSDPELAYEHAQAAVRRAGRVDVVREAAGLTAYQTGRYAEALRELRTVRRLNGSSEHLPIMADAERGLGRPERAIALAASEEASTLDATGRTELALVVSGARVDLGEFEAALAVLDQIPAADAQGDLALRVLQAKASVLEAAGRLEEAAAILADVDPRALAAALGTSLDEDVVVYDLTEDAVEIDDEDSDDEDDEDSEDATATTSAAVPADETDAAASGTENDEETK
;
A
#
# COMPACT_ATOMS: atom_id res chain seq x y z
N MET A 1 10.14 -17.47 19.61
CA MET A 1 9.40 -16.21 19.39
C MET A 1 10.36 -15.04 19.28
N GLY A 2 11.16 -14.71 20.30
CA GLY A 2 12.09 -13.55 20.25
C GLY A 2 13.04 -13.50 19.04
N ARG A 3 13.65 -14.63 18.65
CA ARG A 3 14.50 -14.69 17.44
C ARG A 3 13.77 -14.31 16.16
N HIS A 4 12.48 -14.68 16.03
CA HIS A 4 11.70 -14.33 14.85
C HIS A 4 11.38 -12.84 14.81
N LEU A 5 11.07 -12.20 15.94
CA LEU A 5 10.87 -10.74 15.98
C LEU A 5 12.14 -9.98 15.63
N VAL A 6 13.29 -10.41 16.14
CA VAL A 6 14.59 -9.81 15.79
C VAL A 6 14.85 -9.92 14.29
N MET A 7 14.55 -11.07 13.68
CA MET A 7 14.73 -11.23 12.23
C MET A 7 13.72 -10.41 11.42
N ALA A 8 12.46 -10.35 11.85
CA ALA A 8 11.44 -9.53 11.19
C ALA A 8 11.87 -8.05 11.15
N GLY A 9 12.34 -7.49 12.27
CA GLY A 9 12.83 -6.10 12.30
C GLY A 9 14.11 -5.86 11.50
N LYS A 10 15.01 -6.85 11.40
CA LYS A 10 16.25 -6.71 10.61
C LYS A 10 16.03 -6.75 9.11
N LEU A 11 15.02 -7.49 8.68
CA LEU A 11 14.79 -7.79 7.27
C LEU A 11 13.73 -6.90 6.63
N ILE A 12 12.95 -6.14 7.42
CA ILE A 12 11.78 -5.40 6.90
C ILE A 12 12.12 -4.48 5.70
N ASP A 13 13.29 -3.85 5.70
CA ASP A 13 13.69 -2.94 4.61
C ASP A 13 14.41 -3.65 3.45
N SER A 14 15.00 -4.83 3.67
CA SER A 14 15.87 -5.52 2.70
C SER A 14 15.25 -6.77 2.09
N ASP A 15 14.48 -7.53 2.86
CA ASP A 15 13.71 -8.71 2.45
C ASP A 15 12.37 -8.73 3.22
N PRO A 16 11.39 -7.91 2.80
CA PRO A 16 10.13 -7.76 3.51
C PRO A 16 9.28 -9.03 3.51
N GLU A 17 9.43 -9.89 2.49
CA GLU A 17 8.70 -11.16 2.43
C GLU A 17 9.22 -12.15 3.47
N LEU A 18 10.54 -12.29 3.60
CA LEU A 18 11.12 -13.12 4.66
C LEU A 18 10.85 -12.53 6.05
N ALA A 19 10.86 -11.19 6.20
CA ALA A 19 10.46 -10.52 7.42
C ALA A 19 9.02 -10.89 7.83
N TYR A 20 8.10 -10.89 6.86
CA TYR A 20 6.72 -11.31 7.05
C TYR A 20 6.62 -12.78 7.49
N GLU A 21 7.36 -13.70 6.86
CA GLU A 21 7.37 -15.11 7.29
C GLU A 21 7.82 -15.28 8.75
N HIS A 22 8.86 -14.53 9.16
CA HIS A 22 9.30 -14.51 10.54
C HIS A 22 8.22 -13.96 11.48
N ALA A 23 7.56 -12.85 11.12
CA ALA A 23 6.47 -12.29 11.91
C ALA A 23 5.30 -13.30 12.07
N GLN A 24 4.88 -13.96 10.99
CA GLN A 24 3.85 -14.99 11.03
C GLN A 24 4.25 -16.19 11.91
N ALA A 25 5.53 -16.59 11.87
CA ALA A 25 6.05 -17.63 12.77
C ALA A 25 6.02 -17.22 14.25
N ALA A 26 6.15 -15.92 14.55
CA ALA A 26 5.97 -15.39 15.89
C ALA A 26 4.48 -15.38 16.30
N VAL A 27 3.57 -14.96 15.41
CA VAL A 27 2.11 -14.96 15.63
C VAL A 27 1.60 -16.35 16.02
N ARG A 28 2.03 -17.41 15.31
CA ARG A 28 1.65 -18.80 15.62
C ARG A 28 1.99 -19.24 17.05
N ARG A 29 2.96 -18.59 17.70
CA ARG A 29 3.43 -18.92 19.06
C ARG A 29 2.91 -17.96 20.13
N ALA A 30 2.64 -16.71 19.77
CA ALA A 30 2.39 -15.64 20.72
C ALA A 30 1.42 -14.57 20.19
N GLY A 31 0.36 -14.97 19.46
CA GLY A 31 -0.60 -14.06 18.84
C GLY A 31 -1.49 -13.24 19.78
N ARG A 32 -1.20 -13.17 21.09
CA ARG A 32 -1.87 -12.23 22.01
C ARG A 32 -0.92 -11.16 22.54
N VAL A 33 0.34 -11.20 22.12
CA VAL A 33 1.34 -10.20 22.46
C VAL A 33 1.26 -9.08 21.41
N ASP A 34 1.14 -7.85 21.87
CA ASP A 34 1.04 -6.64 21.04
C ASP A 34 2.22 -6.49 20.09
N VAL A 35 3.47 -6.56 20.56
CA VAL A 35 4.67 -6.44 19.70
C VAL A 35 4.73 -7.54 18.61
N VAL A 36 4.11 -8.69 18.83
CA VAL A 36 4.00 -9.74 17.79
C VAL A 36 2.99 -9.35 16.72
N ARG A 37 1.88 -8.75 17.13
CA ARG A 37 0.83 -8.24 16.24
C ARG A 37 1.31 -7.05 15.45
N GLU A 38 2.09 -6.17 16.07
CA GLU A 38 2.74 -5.05 15.43
C GLU A 38 3.70 -5.53 14.33
N ALA A 39 4.62 -6.43 14.66
CA ALA A 39 5.52 -6.99 13.65
C ALA A 39 4.78 -7.62 12.46
N ALA A 40 3.69 -8.34 12.72
CA ALA A 40 2.85 -8.90 11.66
C ALA A 40 2.15 -7.81 10.82
N GLY A 41 1.62 -6.76 11.47
CA GLY A 41 0.98 -5.64 10.79
C GLY A 41 1.93 -4.83 9.92
N LEU A 42 3.11 -4.49 10.43
CA LEU A 42 4.13 -3.72 9.70
C LEU A 42 4.71 -4.50 8.52
N THR A 43 5.04 -5.77 8.71
CA THR A 43 5.54 -6.61 7.60
C THR A 43 4.45 -6.92 6.58
N ALA A 44 3.19 -7.09 6.99
CA ALA A 44 2.07 -7.19 6.07
C ALA A 44 1.89 -5.90 5.25
N TYR A 45 2.04 -4.73 5.87
CA TYR A 45 1.99 -3.45 5.17
C TYR A 45 3.11 -3.34 4.11
N GLN A 46 4.35 -3.64 4.50
CA GLN A 46 5.51 -3.57 3.61
C GLN A 46 5.43 -4.52 2.41
N THR A 47 4.64 -5.59 2.52
CA THR A 47 4.41 -6.57 1.47
C THR A 47 3.10 -6.36 0.70
N GLY A 48 2.45 -5.20 0.87
CA GLY A 48 1.21 -4.85 0.16
C GLY A 48 -0.04 -5.60 0.64
N ARG A 49 0.04 -6.35 1.76
CA ARG A 49 -1.08 -7.08 2.36
C ARG A 49 -1.94 -6.14 3.22
N TYR A 50 -2.40 -5.04 2.65
CA TYR A 50 -3.04 -3.93 3.38
C TYR A 50 -4.24 -4.34 4.24
N ALA A 51 -5.09 -5.25 3.75
CA ALA A 51 -6.22 -5.76 4.52
C ALA A 51 -5.79 -6.54 5.78
N GLU A 52 -4.65 -7.25 5.72
CA GLU A 52 -4.06 -7.93 6.86
C GLU A 52 -3.41 -6.94 7.82
N ALA A 53 -2.62 -6.01 7.30
CA ALA A 53 -2.01 -4.93 8.07
C ALA A 53 -3.07 -4.21 8.93
N LEU A 54 -4.20 -3.82 8.33
CA LEU A 54 -5.31 -3.19 9.05
C LEU A 54 -5.88 -4.05 10.18
N ARG A 55 -6.04 -5.37 9.98
CA ARG A 55 -6.56 -6.27 11.02
C ARG A 55 -5.58 -6.39 12.19
N GLU A 56 -4.30 -6.50 11.90
CA GLU A 56 -3.24 -6.64 12.89
C GLU A 56 -3.04 -5.33 13.68
N LEU A 57 -2.93 -4.19 13.01
CA LEU A 57 -2.74 -2.88 13.67
C LEU A 57 -3.96 -2.45 14.51
N ARG A 58 -5.19 -2.75 14.06
CA ARG A 58 -6.40 -2.60 14.92
C ARG A 58 -6.33 -3.50 16.15
N THR A 59 -5.72 -4.67 16.03
CA THR A 59 -5.52 -5.58 17.16
C THR A 59 -4.46 -5.06 18.12
N VAL A 60 -3.33 -4.52 17.63
CA VAL A 60 -2.32 -3.84 18.45
C VAL A 60 -2.98 -2.77 19.30
N ARG A 61 -3.72 -1.86 18.67
CA ARG A 61 -4.44 -0.79 19.37
C ARG A 61 -5.43 -1.30 20.41
N ARG A 62 -6.15 -2.40 20.14
CA ARG A 62 -7.04 -3.02 21.15
C ARG A 62 -6.26 -3.60 22.34
N LEU A 63 -5.03 -4.07 22.13
CA LEU A 63 -4.20 -4.66 23.16
C LEU A 63 -3.51 -3.61 24.05
N ASN A 64 -2.99 -2.53 23.47
CA ASN A 64 -2.17 -1.55 24.19
C ASN A 64 -2.75 -0.12 24.24
N GLY A 65 -3.81 0.16 23.49
CA GLY A 65 -4.46 1.48 23.42
C GLY A 65 -3.75 2.52 22.56
N SER A 66 -2.58 2.21 21.99
CA SER A 66 -1.78 3.13 21.18
C SER A 66 -2.40 3.37 19.81
N SER A 67 -2.33 4.62 19.34
CA SER A 67 -2.77 5.04 18.01
C SER A 67 -1.60 5.39 17.09
N GLU A 68 -0.35 5.08 17.47
CA GLU A 68 0.86 5.46 16.73
C GLU A 68 0.87 4.96 15.27
N HIS A 69 0.22 3.83 14.98
CA HIS A 69 0.14 3.28 13.62
C HIS A 69 -1.04 3.81 12.80
N LEU A 70 -1.76 4.83 13.27
CA LEU A 70 -2.87 5.43 12.53
C LEU A 70 -2.45 5.92 11.11
N PRO A 71 -1.25 6.51 10.90
CA PRO A 71 -0.78 6.85 9.55
C PRO A 71 -0.69 5.62 8.63
N ILE A 72 -0.11 4.52 9.11
CA ILE A 72 0.03 3.28 8.34
C ILE A 72 -1.34 2.66 8.04
N MET A 73 -2.28 2.74 8.98
CA MET A 73 -3.65 2.29 8.77
C MET A 73 -4.36 3.14 7.70
N ALA A 74 -4.18 4.46 7.71
CA ALA A 74 -4.74 5.34 6.69
C ALA A 74 -4.12 5.07 5.31
N ASP A 75 -2.81 4.85 5.25
CA ASP A 75 -2.11 4.51 4.01
C ASP A 75 -2.58 3.16 3.45
N ALA A 76 -2.76 2.17 4.31
CA ALA A 76 -3.32 0.86 3.93
C ALA A 76 -4.75 0.95 3.38
N GLU A 77 -5.61 1.85 3.89
CA GLU A 77 -6.93 2.10 3.28
C GLU A 77 -6.78 2.72 1.88
N ARG A 78 -5.79 3.60 1.68
CA ARG A 78 -5.44 4.17 0.36
C ARG A 78 -4.96 3.08 -0.60
N GLY A 79 -4.06 2.19 -0.17
CA GLY A 79 -3.59 1.03 -0.93
C GLY A 79 -4.68 0.01 -1.28
N LEU A 80 -5.82 0.03 -0.58
CA LEU A 80 -7.03 -0.73 -0.91
C LEU A 80 -7.98 0.02 -1.86
N GLY A 81 -7.58 1.18 -2.40
CA GLY A 81 -8.39 2.03 -3.26
C GLY A 81 -9.50 2.76 -2.51
N ARG A 82 -9.31 3.10 -1.23
CA ARG A 82 -10.31 3.78 -0.38
C ARG A 82 -9.76 5.08 0.23
N PRO A 83 -9.33 6.05 -0.59
CA PRO A 83 -8.73 7.30 -0.11
C PRO A 83 -9.64 8.08 0.86
N GLU A 84 -10.96 8.02 0.70
CA GLU A 84 -11.91 8.69 1.60
C GLU A 84 -11.82 8.14 3.03
N ARG A 85 -11.51 6.85 3.20
CA ARG A 85 -11.33 6.25 4.52
C ARG A 85 -10.02 6.70 5.18
N ALA A 86 -8.97 6.94 4.39
CA ALA A 86 -7.73 7.53 4.89
C ALA A 86 -7.99 8.95 5.45
N ILE A 87 -8.75 9.77 4.71
CA ILE A 87 -9.16 11.11 5.16
C ILE A 87 -10.02 11.04 6.42
N ALA A 88 -10.98 10.10 6.48
CA ALA A 88 -11.84 9.92 7.65
C ALA A 88 -11.06 9.53 8.91
N LEU A 89 -10.00 8.72 8.79
CA LEU A 89 -9.14 8.36 9.92
C LEU A 89 -8.41 9.58 10.50
N ALA A 90 -8.03 10.55 9.67
CA ALA A 90 -7.43 11.80 10.14
C ALA A 90 -8.40 12.72 10.89
N ALA A 91 -9.70 12.54 10.72
CA ALA A 91 -10.74 13.24 11.47
C ALA A 91 -11.19 12.49 12.75
N SER A 92 -10.60 11.34 13.06
CA SER A 92 -10.92 10.58 14.27
C SER A 92 -10.41 11.27 15.53
N GLU A 93 -11.02 10.97 16.68
CA GLU A 93 -10.51 11.41 17.99
C GLU A 93 -9.07 10.95 18.23
N GLU A 94 -8.67 9.85 17.59
CA GLU A 94 -7.39 9.22 17.87
C GLU A 94 -6.23 9.85 17.11
N ALA A 95 -6.52 10.51 15.99
CA ALA A 95 -5.57 11.37 15.33
C ALA A 95 -5.08 12.49 16.26
N SER A 96 -5.92 12.95 17.20
CA SER A 96 -5.53 13.97 18.19
C SER A 96 -4.54 13.47 19.25
N THR A 97 -4.36 12.15 19.38
CA THR A 97 -3.44 11.52 20.33
C THR A 97 -2.03 11.32 19.78
N LEU A 98 -1.82 11.59 18.49
CA LEU A 98 -0.54 11.43 17.81
C LEU A 98 0.46 12.49 18.26
N ASP A 99 1.73 12.09 18.33
CA ASP A 99 2.84 13.00 18.51
C ASP A 99 3.14 13.81 17.22
N ALA A 100 4.15 14.68 17.27
CA ALA A 100 4.51 15.53 16.15
C ALA A 100 4.84 14.74 14.87
N THR A 101 5.62 13.66 15.01
CA THR A 101 5.98 12.78 13.90
C THR A 101 4.73 12.11 13.34
N GLY A 102 3.93 11.44 14.17
CA GLY A 102 2.71 10.75 13.75
C GLY A 102 1.69 11.69 13.08
N ARG A 103 1.51 12.92 13.59
CA ARG A 103 0.64 13.92 12.95
C ARG A 103 1.13 14.31 11.55
N THR A 104 2.44 14.47 11.39
CA THR A 104 3.05 14.81 10.11
C THR A 104 2.94 13.65 9.11
N GLU A 105 3.23 12.42 9.54
CA GLU A 105 3.06 11.21 8.71
C GLU A 105 1.60 11.05 8.27
N LEU A 106 0.64 11.28 9.17
CA LEU A 106 -0.78 11.23 8.83
C LEU A 106 -1.15 12.32 7.80
N ALA A 107 -0.62 13.53 7.94
CA ALA A 107 -0.86 14.62 6.99
C ALA A 107 -0.30 14.30 5.58
N LEU A 108 0.88 13.67 5.51
CA LEU A 108 1.45 13.18 4.24
C LEU A 108 0.50 12.16 3.57
N VAL A 109 0.02 11.18 4.35
CA VAL A 109 -0.91 10.15 3.87
C VAL A 109 -2.24 10.74 3.39
N VAL A 110 -2.79 11.73 4.12
CA VAL A 110 -4.02 12.43 3.76
C VAL A 110 -3.83 13.27 2.50
N SER A 111 -2.68 13.95 2.36
CA SER A 111 -2.35 14.68 1.14
C SER A 111 -2.33 13.73 -0.07
N GLY A 112 -1.68 12.58 0.04
CA GLY A 112 -1.72 11.53 -0.99
C GLY A 112 -3.13 11.03 -1.30
N ALA A 113 -3.97 10.82 -0.28
CA ALA A 113 -5.37 10.42 -0.47
C ALA A 113 -6.19 11.49 -1.22
N ARG A 114 -5.91 12.77 -1.01
CA ARG A 114 -6.54 13.87 -1.77
C ARG A 114 -6.05 13.89 -3.23
N VAL A 115 -4.78 13.58 -3.48
CA VAL A 115 -4.24 13.44 -4.85
C VAL A 115 -4.94 12.31 -5.61
N ASP A 116 -5.16 11.16 -4.97
CA ASP A 116 -5.88 10.03 -5.58
C ASP A 116 -7.32 10.39 -6.00
N LEU A 117 -7.92 11.37 -5.30
CA LEU A 117 -9.24 11.93 -5.61
C LEU A 117 -9.20 13.08 -6.62
N GLY A 118 -8.02 13.51 -7.08
CA GLY A 118 -7.83 14.66 -7.95
C GLY A 118 -8.00 16.02 -7.25
N GLU A 119 -8.00 16.05 -5.92
CA GLU A 119 -8.23 17.24 -5.10
C GLU A 119 -6.91 17.94 -4.74
N PHE A 120 -6.14 18.36 -5.76
CA PHE A 120 -4.75 18.84 -5.58
C PHE A 120 -4.62 20.06 -4.65
N GLU A 121 -5.52 21.04 -4.73
CA GLU A 121 -5.49 22.21 -3.84
C GLU A 121 -5.75 21.83 -2.38
N ALA A 122 -6.62 20.85 -2.14
CA ALA A 122 -6.85 20.32 -0.78
C ALA A 122 -5.63 19.54 -0.29
N ALA A 123 -4.96 18.79 -1.17
CA ALA A 123 -3.73 18.08 -0.87
C ALA A 123 -2.60 19.04 -0.43
N LEU A 124 -2.42 20.17 -1.13
CA LEU A 124 -1.46 21.22 -0.73
C LEU A 124 -1.84 21.88 0.59
N ALA A 125 -3.12 22.22 0.77
CA ALA A 125 -3.60 22.85 1.99
C ALA A 125 -3.36 21.99 3.24
N VAL A 126 -3.41 20.66 3.12
CA VAL A 126 -3.05 19.73 4.21
C VAL A 126 -1.56 19.83 4.54
N LEU A 127 -0.69 19.85 3.54
CA LEU A 127 0.77 19.94 3.74
C LEU A 127 1.21 21.31 4.28
N ASP A 128 0.52 22.39 3.91
CA ASP A 128 0.80 23.74 4.40
C ASP A 128 0.41 23.95 5.87
N GLN A 129 -0.51 23.14 6.40
CA GLN A 129 -0.92 23.19 7.80
C GLN A 129 0.04 22.46 8.74
N ILE A 130 1.01 21.70 8.22
CA ILE A 130 2.03 21.02 9.02
C ILE A 130 2.91 22.09 9.71
N PRO A 131 2.94 22.14 11.05
CA PRO A 131 3.79 23.09 11.76
C PRO A 131 5.27 22.78 11.46
N ALA A 132 6.06 23.82 11.15
CA ALA A 132 7.49 23.65 10.90
C ALA A 132 8.27 23.05 12.09
N ALA A 133 7.74 23.17 13.32
CA ALA A 133 8.30 22.52 14.50
C ALA A 133 8.10 21.00 14.50
N ASP A 134 7.07 20.50 13.80
CA ASP A 134 6.72 19.07 13.77
C ASP A 134 7.48 18.30 12.68
N ALA A 135 7.94 18.98 11.63
CA ALA A 135 8.70 18.41 10.53
C ALA A 135 10.15 18.93 10.55
N GLN A 136 11.10 18.08 10.96
CA GLN A 136 12.53 18.40 11.02
C GLN A 136 13.36 17.34 10.31
N GLY A 137 14.56 17.72 9.86
CA GLY A 137 15.48 16.80 9.16
C GLY A 137 14.82 16.12 7.96
N ASP A 138 14.95 14.80 7.89
CA ASP A 138 14.41 13.98 6.81
C ASP A 138 12.90 14.13 6.64
N LEU A 139 12.16 14.32 7.74
CA LEU A 139 10.71 14.50 7.67
C LEU A 139 10.33 15.83 6.99
N ALA A 140 11.11 16.89 7.18
CA ALA A 140 10.90 18.15 6.47
C ALA A 140 11.15 17.99 4.96
N LEU A 141 12.21 17.25 4.58
CA LEU A 141 12.51 16.94 3.18
C LEU A 141 11.39 16.13 2.52
N ARG A 142 10.84 15.15 3.23
CA ARG A 142 9.67 14.37 2.76
C ARG A 142 8.43 15.26 2.54
N VAL A 143 8.18 16.23 3.41
CA VAL A 143 7.08 17.21 3.21
C VAL A 143 7.32 18.07 1.98
N LEU A 144 8.54 18.56 1.75
CA LEU A 144 8.87 19.33 0.54
C LEU A 144 8.69 18.48 -0.73
N GLN A 145 9.16 17.23 -0.71
CA GLN A 145 8.95 16.29 -1.81
C GLN A 145 7.46 16.07 -2.09
N ALA A 146 6.65 15.85 -1.04
CA ALA A 146 5.22 15.65 -1.20
C ALA A 146 4.55 16.89 -1.84
N LYS A 147 4.93 18.10 -1.43
CA LYS A 147 4.42 19.34 -2.05
C LYS A 147 4.78 19.42 -3.54
N ALA A 148 6.04 19.13 -3.88
CA ALA A 148 6.49 19.10 -5.27
C ALA A 148 5.70 18.08 -6.10
N SER A 149 5.53 16.86 -5.59
CA SER A 149 4.76 15.80 -6.26
C SER A 149 3.28 16.17 -6.47
N VAL A 150 2.65 16.86 -5.51
CA VAL A 150 1.27 17.36 -5.67
C VAL A 150 1.21 18.42 -6.77
N LEU A 151 2.16 19.35 -6.80
CA LEU A 151 2.24 20.39 -7.83
C LEU A 151 2.47 19.79 -9.23
N GLU A 152 3.33 18.78 -9.34
CA GLU A 152 3.53 18.04 -10.60
C GLU A 152 2.25 17.36 -11.07
N ALA A 153 1.54 16.67 -10.18
CA ALA A 153 0.26 16.04 -10.49
C ALA A 153 -0.80 17.05 -10.94
N ALA A 154 -0.74 18.29 -10.43
CA ALA A 154 -1.59 19.40 -10.84
C ALA A 154 -1.13 20.10 -12.15
N GLY A 155 -0.01 19.67 -12.74
CA GLY A 155 0.58 20.28 -13.95
C GLY A 155 1.36 21.57 -13.69
N ARG A 156 1.65 21.92 -12.43
CA ARG A 156 2.34 23.14 -11.99
C ARG A 156 3.85 22.88 -11.87
N LEU A 157 4.46 22.46 -12.98
CA LEU A 157 5.85 21.97 -13.02
C LEU A 157 6.90 23.01 -12.56
N GLU A 158 6.73 24.28 -12.96
CA GLU A 158 7.66 25.35 -12.56
C GLU A 158 7.65 25.58 -11.05
N GLU A 159 6.46 25.53 -10.42
CA GLU A 159 6.32 25.67 -8.98
C GLU A 159 6.87 24.45 -8.24
N ALA A 160 6.64 23.24 -8.76
CA ALA A 160 7.22 22.02 -8.21
C ALA A 160 8.74 22.07 -8.19
N ALA A 161 9.36 22.48 -9.30
CA ALA A 161 10.81 22.65 -9.40
C ALA A 161 11.32 23.71 -8.41
N ALA A 162 10.57 24.81 -8.23
CA ALA A 162 10.94 25.86 -7.29
C ALA A 162 10.94 25.39 -5.82
N ILE A 163 10.04 24.46 -5.44
CA ILE A 163 10.01 23.89 -4.07
C ILE A 163 11.32 23.17 -3.72
N LEU A 164 11.94 22.50 -4.70
CA LEU A 164 13.13 21.67 -4.48
C LEU A 164 14.44 22.34 -4.94
N ALA A 165 14.39 23.58 -5.46
CA ALA A 165 15.53 24.25 -6.07
C ALA A 165 16.77 24.38 -5.14
N ASP A 166 16.53 24.61 -3.85
CA ASP A 166 17.57 24.78 -2.83
C ASP A 166 17.80 23.50 -1.98
N VAL A 167 17.15 22.39 -2.34
CA VAL A 167 17.27 21.12 -1.61
C VAL A 167 18.43 20.30 -2.18
N ASP A 168 19.34 19.83 -1.32
CA ASP A 168 20.40 18.90 -1.73
C ASP A 168 19.78 17.57 -2.20
N PRO A 169 19.96 17.16 -3.48
CA PRO A 169 19.39 15.93 -4.00
C PRO A 169 19.85 14.68 -3.25
N ARG A 170 21.08 14.66 -2.71
CA ARG A 170 21.57 13.50 -1.93
C ARG A 170 20.87 13.39 -0.58
N ALA A 171 20.70 14.52 0.10
CA ALA A 171 19.96 14.56 1.37
C ALA A 171 18.50 14.16 1.16
N LEU A 172 17.89 14.63 0.07
CA LEU A 172 16.53 14.27 -0.30
C LEU A 172 16.38 12.78 -0.59
N ALA A 173 17.27 12.20 -1.41
CA ALA A 173 17.25 10.78 -1.71
C ALA A 173 17.38 9.93 -0.43
N ALA A 174 18.31 10.30 0.45
CA ALA A 174 18.50 9.62 1.73
C ALA A 174 17.25 9.70 2.62
N ALA A 175 16.60 10.87 2.69
CA ALA A 175 15.36 11.06 3.45
C ALA A 175 14.18 10.24 2.92
N LEU A 176 14.19 9.92 1.63
CA LEU A 176 13.22 9.05 0.97
C LEU A 176 13.57 7.56 1.07
N GLY A 177 14.71 7.20 1.67
CA GLY A 177 15.21 5.83 1.73
C GLY A 177 15.69 5.29 0.37
N THR A 178 16.03 6.18 -0.55
CA THR A 178 16.54 5.85 -1.89
C THR A 178 18.02 6.20 -2.01
N SER A 179 18.79 5.44 -2.79
CA SER A 179 20.19 5.74 -3.07
C SER A 179 20.36 6.28 -4.49
N LEU A 180 21.03 7.42 -4.64
CA LEU A 180 21.45 7.92 -5.96
C LEU A 180 22.66 7.15 -6.54
N ASP A 181 23.31 6.33 -5.71
CA ASP A 181 24.50 5.54 -6.08
C ASP A 181 24.15 4.17 -6.68
N GLU A 182 22.85 3.85 -6.89
CA GLU A 182 22.47 2.73 -7.75
C GLU A 182 22.75 3.14 -9.21
N ASP A 183 23.95 2.78 -9.69
CA ASP A 183 24.36 2.99 -11.08
C ASP A 183 23.31 2.39 -12.03
N VAL A 184 22.60 3.25 -12.76
CA VAL A 184 21.76 2.83 -13.89
C VAL A 184 22.70 2.26 -14.96
N VAL A 185 22.86 0.94 -14.95
CA VAL A 185 23.56 0.22 -16.02
C VAL A 185 22.66 0.26 -17.25
N VAL A 186 22.90 1.25 -18.12
CA VAL A 186 22.32 1.28 -19.47
C VAL A 186 22.98 0.16 -20.26
N TYR A 187 22.30 -0.99 -20.39
CA TYR A 187 22.69 -2.01 -21.35
C TYR A 187 22.36 -1.46 -22.74
N ASP A 188 23.40 -1.17 -23.53
CA ASP A 188 23.23 -0.89 -24.95
C ASP A 188 22.79 -2.17 -25.64
N LEU A 189 21.50 -2.25 -26.01
CA LEU A 189 20.91 -3.41 -26.68
C LEU A 189 21.34 -3.54 -28.16
N THR A 190 22.33 -2.78 -28.62
CA THR A 190 22.62 -2.66 -30.06
C THR A 190 23.84 -3.41 -30.60
N GLU A 191 24.59 -4.19 -29.80
CA GLU A 191 25.76 -4.92 -30.33
C GLU A 191 25.70 -6.46 -30.30
N ASP A 192 24.78 -7.08 -29.56
CA ASP A 192 24.56 -8.53 -29.62
C ASP A 192 23.13 -8.83 -30.12
N ALA A 193 22.88 -8.53 -31.39
CA ALA A 193 21.80 -9.19 -32.10
C ALA A 193 22.16 -10.67 -32.17
N VAL A 194 21.55 -11.47 -31.30
CA VAL A 194 21.61 -12.93 -31.37
C VAL A 194 21.04 -13.29 -32.75
N GLU A 195 21.89 -13.78 -33.65
CA GLU A 195 21.42 -14.37 -34.90
C GLU A 195 20.54 -15.56 -34.51
N ILE A 196 19.23 -15.40 -34.72
CA ILE A 196 18.30 -16.53 -34.69
C ILE A 196 18.62 -17.31 -35.96
N ASP A 197 19.32 -18.43 -35.79
CA ASP A 197 19.60 -19.37 -36.86
C ASP A 197 18.27 -20.06 -37.21
N ASP A 198 17.59 -19.53 -38.23
CA ASP A 198 16.43 -20.15 -38.86
C ASP A 198 16.90 -21.33 -39.73
N GLU A 199 17.43 -22.39 -39.11
CA GLU A 199 17.64 -23.69 -39.76
C GLU A 199 16.80 -24.74 -39.03
N ASP A 200 15.61 -24.99 -39.57
CA ASP A 200 15.07 -26.34 -39.78
C ASP A 200 13.77 -26.22 -40.61
N SER A 201 13.96 -26.07 -41.92
CA SER A 201 12.95 -26.43 -42.90
C SER A 201 13.09 -27.92 -43.21
N ASP A 202 12.22 -28.75 -42.66
CA ASP A 202 11.97 -30.10 -43.19
C ASP A 202 10.46 -30.30 -43.30
N ASP A 203 9.95 -30.05 -44.51
CA ASP A 203 8.68 -30.59 -45.00
C ASP A 203 8.89 -32.08 -45.34
N GLU A 204 8.20 -32.98 -44.64
CA GLU A 204 7.76 -34.26 -45.21
C GLU A 204 6.29 -34.51 -44.83
N ASP A 205 5.41 -34.36 -45.82
CA ASP A 205 4.05 -34.89 -45.86
C ASP A 205 4.10 -36.45 -45.87
N ASP A 206 3.27 -37.11 -45.06
CA ASP A 206 2.07 -37.81 -45.58
C ASP A 206 1.36 -38.66 -44.49
N GLU A 207 0.03 -38.56 -44.59
CA GLU A 207 -1.13 -39.32 -44.09
C GLU A 207 -0.92 -40.51 -43.10
N ASP A 208 -1.73 -40.61 -42.04
CA ASP A 208 -2.90 -41.51 -42.08
C ASP A 208 -4.10 -41.05 -41.23
N SER A 209 -5.27 -41.16 -41.85
CA SER A 209 -6.61 -41.07 -41.29
C SER A 209 -6.91 -42.20 -40.31
N GLU A 210 -7.48 -41.91 -39.13
CA GLU A 210 -8.63 -42.68 -38.59
C GLU A 210 -9.57 -41.80 -37.75
N ASP A 211 -10.85 -42.04 -38.00
CA ASP A 211 -12.07 -41.43 -37.53
C ASP A 211 -12.41 -41.77 -36.07
N ALA A 212 -12.91 -40.80 -35.30
CA ALA A 212 -13.89 -41.05 -34.24
C ALA A 212 -14.61 -39.75 -33.82
N THR A 213 -15.71 -39.47 -34.49
CA THR A 213 -16.78 -38.62 -33.96
C THR A 213 -17.40 -39.21 -32.68
N ALA A 214 -17.56 -38.40 -31.63
CA ALA A 214 -18.62 -38.61 -30.63
C ALA A 214 -18.99 -37.30 -29.92
N THR A 215 -20.10 -36.73 -30.38
CA THR A 215 -20.93 -35.71 -29.74
C THR A 215 -21.46 -36.16 -28.37
N THR A 216 -21.75 -35.17 -27.49
CA THR A 216 -22.82 -35.06 -26.45
C THR A 216 -22.22 -34.53 -25.13
N SER A 217 -22.86 -33.69 -24.31
CA SER A 217 -24.12 -32.97 -24.33
C SER A 217 -24.00 -31.83 -23.31
N ALA A 218 -24.65 -30.71 -23.59
CA ALA A 218 -24.98 -29.70 -22.59
C ALA A 218 -25.85 -30.30 -21.46
N ALA A 219 -25.74 -29.75 -20.25
CA ALA A 219 -26.86 -29.57 -19.32
C ALA A 219 -26.45 -28.71 -18.11
N VAL A 220 -26.92 -27.47 -18.15
CA VAL A 220 -27.30 -26.68 -16.96
C VAL A 220 -28.48 -27.40 -16.28
N PRO A 221 -28.64 -27.27 -14.95
CA PRO A 221 -29.99 -27.03 -14.45
C PRO A 221 -30.04 -25.77 -13.59
N ALA A 222 -31.00 -24.92 -13.94
CA ALA A 222 -31.67 -24.02 -13.02
C ALA A 222 -32.95 -24.73 -12.54
N ASP A 223 -33.26 -24.57 -11.26
CA ASP A 223 -34.59 -24.69 -10.64
C ASP A 223 -34.49 -23.82 -9.37
N GLU A 224 -35.08 -22.61 -9.26
CA GLU A 224 -36.51 -22.32 -9.00
C GLU A 224 -37.03 -23.15 -7.81
N THR A 225 -37.69 -22.67 -6.75
CA THR A 225 -38.29 -21.40 -6.28
C THR A 225 -38.53 -21.58 -4.76
N ASP A 226 -38.57 -20.50 -3.96
CA ASP A 226 -39.75 -20.24 -3.13
C ASP A 226 -39.78 -18.76 -2.68
N ALA A 227 -40.93 -18.14 -2.91
CA ALA A 227 -41.28 -16.80 -2.50
C ALA A 227 -42.47 -16.92 -1.54
N ALA A 228 -42.33 -16.42 -0.32
CA ALA A 228 -43.49 -16.07 0.50
C ALA A 228 -43.16 -14.94 1.46
N ALA A 229 -43.96 -13.88 1.33
CA ALA A 229 -43.93 -12.65 2.10
C ALA A 229 -44.77 -12.74 3.38
N SER A 230 -44.36 -11.97 4.40
CA SER A 230 -45.20 -11.18 5.34
C SER A 230 -44.23 -10.54 6.35
N GLY A 231 -44.10 -9.23 6.54
CA GLY A 231 -45.17 -8.25 6.70
C GLY A 231 -45.62 -8.26 8.17
N THR A 232 -45.11 -7.36 9.01
CA THR A 232 -45.84 -6.73 10.14
C THR A 232 -45.06 -5.51 10.61
N GLU A 233 -45.62 -4.35 10.31
CA GLU A 233 -45.43 -3.06 10.99
C GLU A 233 -45.76 -3.22 12.48
N ASN A 234 -45.02 -2.53 13.35
CA ASN A 234 -45.55 -2.10 14.64
C ASN A 234 -45.13 -0.63 14.82
N ASP A 235 -46.04 0.25 14.40
CA ASP A 235 -46.25 1.55 15.01
C ASP A 235 -47.01 1.35 16.34
N GLU A 236 -46.60 2.10 17.36
CA GLU A 236 -47.39 2.73 18.45
C GLU A 236 -46.40 3.00 19.60
N GLU A 237 -45.91 4.23 19.74
CA GLU A 237 -46.58 5.34 20.42
C GLU A 237 -46.80 5.03 21.92
N THR A 238 -46.14 5.78 22.80
CA THR A 238 -46.77 6.69 23.78
C THR A 238 -45.91 6.82 25.04
N LYS A 239 -45.56 8.08 25.33
CA LYS A 239 -45.24 8.70 26.64
C LYS A 239 -43.80 8.78 27.13
#